data_AF-A0AAD1HTV5-F1
#
_entry.id   AF-A0AAD1HTV5-F1
#
_cell.length_a   1.000
_cell.length_b   1.000
_cell.length_c   1.000
_cell.angle_alpha   90.00
_cell.angle_beta   90.00
_cell.angle_gamma   90.00
#
_symmetry.space_group_name_H-M   'P 1'
#
loop_
_entity.id
_entity.type
_entity.pdbx_description
1 polymer ?
#
loop_
_entity_poly.entity_id
_entity_poly.type
_entity_poly.pdbx_seq_one_letter_code
_entity_poly.pdbx_strand_id
1 'polypeptide(L)'
;MGAAANVFGPVWTVLYALMAIAAWLVWRADPRFGNPAIILYAAQLVLNLVWSPLFFGLGWRGVALVDIVLLDVVLAATLALFWKANRTAAALLIPYFAWSLFATVLNYSVWSLNS
;
A
#
# COMPACT_ATOMS: atom_id res chain seq x y z
N MET A 1 -5.36 24.86 -11.80
CA MET A 1 -4.79 23.50 -11.99
C MET A 1 -3.69 23.12 -10.99
N GLY A 2 -3.47 23.85 -9.88
CA GLY A 2 -2.30 23.63 -9.00
C GLY A 2 -2.53 22.98 -7.62
N ALA A 3 -3.78 22.84 -7.15
CA ALA A 3 -4.02 22.42 -5.76
C ALA A 3 -4.01 20.89 -5.55
N ALA A 4 -4.47 20.10 -6.52
CA ALA A 4 -4.62 18.65 -6.36
C ALA A 4 -3.29 17.88 -6.43
N ALA A 5 -2.34 18.32 -7.27
CA ALA A 5 -1.01 17.71 -7.38
C ALA A 5 -0.18 17.87 -6.09
N ASN A 6 -0.42 18.95 -5.34
CA ASN A 6 0.30 19.26 -4.11
C ASN A 6 -0.11 18.42 -2.91
N VAL A 7 -1.22 17.66 -2.98
CA VAL A 7 -1.65 16.77 -1.88
C VAL A 7 -1.15 15.35 -2.09
N PHE A 8 -1.12 14.88 -3.35
CA PHE A 8 -0.67 13.52 -3.67
C PHE A 8 0.78 13.26 -3.24
N GLY A 9 1.71 14.17 -3.54
CA GLY A 9 3.12 14.02 -3.17
C GLY A 9 3.35 13.92 -1.64
N PRO A 10 2.89 14.89 -0.84
CA PRO A 10 3.07 14.85 0.61
C PRO A 10 2.38 13.68 1.30
N VAL A 11 1.18 13.28 0.84
CA VAL A 11 0.49 12.10 1.39
C VAL A 11 1.35 10.85 1.23
N TRP A 12 1.88 10.59 0.04
CA TRP A 12 2.76 9.44 -0.19
C TRP A 12 4.02 9.48 0.67
N THR A 13 4.67 10.64 0.80
CA THR A 13 5.85 10.78 1.67
C THR A 13 5.52 10.41 3.12
N VAL A 14 4.39 10.89 3.64
CA VAL A 14 3.95 10.54 5.00
C VAL A 14 3.64 9.04 5.11
N LEU A 15 2.93 8.46 4.15
CA LEU A 15 2.61 7.04 4.13
C LEU A 15 3.88 6.17 4.07
N TYR A 16 4.85 6.51 3.22
CA TYR A 16 6.14 5.81 3.15
C TYR A 16 6.91 5.89 4.48
N ALA A 17 6.90 7.04 5.15
CA ALA A 17 7.50 7.17 6.47
C ALA A 17 6.80 6.29 7.51
N LEU A 18 5.46 6.29 7.56
CA LEU A 18 4.68 5.45 8.48
C LEU A 18 4.95 3.96 8.24
N MET A 19 4.98 3.53 6.98
CA MET A 19 5.29 2.16 6.58
C MET A 19 6.71 1.75 7.02
N ALA A 20 7.71 2.59 6.79
CA ALA A 20 9.09 2.32 7.19
C ALA A 20 9.22 2.20 8.71
N ILE A 21 8.59 3.09 9.47
CA ILE A 21 8.57 3.04 10.95
C ILE A 21 7.86 1.76 11.43
N ALA A 22 6.72 1.41 10.83
CA ALA A 22 5.99 0.20 11.18
C ALA A 22 6.83 -1.07 10.95
N ALA A 23 7.47 -1.18 9.80
CA ALA A 23 8.34 -2.31 9.47
C ALA A 23 9.54 -2.40 10.42
N TRP A 24 10.15 -1.25 10.75
CA TRP A 24 11.26 -1.20 11.72
C TRP A 24 10.84 -1.68 13.12
N LEU A 25 9.66 -1.29 13.60
CA LEU A 25 9.14 -1.72 14.90
C LEU A 25 8.92 -3.25 14.96
N VAL A 26 8.43 -3.85 13.88
CA VAL A 26 8.23 -5.30 13.78
C VAL A 26 9.57 -6.03 13.65
N TRP A 27 10.47 -5.55 12.80
CA TRP A 27 11.78 -6.16 12.60
C TRP A 27 12.63 -6.12 13.86
N ARG A 28 12.59 -5.02 14.64
CA ARG A 28 13.34 -4.91 15.90
C ARG A 28 12.86 -5.93 16.95
N ALA A 29 11.57 -6.29 16.94
CA ALA A 29 11.03 -7.27 17.87
C ALA A 29 11.40 -8.71 17.50
N ASP A 30 11.65 -8.98 16.21
CA ASP A 30 12.00 -10.30 15.69
C ASP A 30 12.88 -10.16 14.42
N PRO A 31 14.20 -9.94 14.61
CA PRO A 31 15.13 -9.56 13.54
C PRO A 31 15.63 -10.77 12.72
N ARG A 32 14.75 -11.74 12.46
CA ARG A 32 15.09 -12.91 11.66
C ARG A 32 14.93 -12.67 10.17
N PHE A 33 15.89 -13.17 9.40
CA PHE A 33 15.71 -13.35 7.97
C PHE A 33 14.59 -14.37 7.74
N GLY A 34 13.61 -14.01 6.92
CA GLY A 34 12.44 -14.84 6.65
C GLY A 34 11.23 -14.59 7.54
N ASN A 35 11.22 -13.51 8.34
CA ASN A 35 10.01 -13.12 9.08
C ASN A 35 8.83 -12.92 8.09
N PRO A 36 7.74 -13.72 8.19
CA PRO A 36 6.63 -13.65 7.24
C PRO A 36 5.98 -12.27 7.15
N ALA A 37 5.98 -11.52 8.27
CA ALA A 37 5.45 -10.16 8.31
C ALA A 37 6.28 -9.20 7.43
N ILE A 38 7.61 -9.34 7.48
CA ILE A 38 8.53 -8.52 6.68
C ILE A 38 8.52 -8.93 5.20
N ILE A 39 8.34 -10.24 4.91
CA ILE A 39 8.17 -10.71 3.53
C ILE A 39 6.91 -10.12 2.91
N LEU A 40 5.76 -10.20 3.59
CA LEU A 40 4.51 -9.60 3.09
C LEU A 40 4.60 -8.08 3.00
N TYR A 41 5.30 -7.42 3.93
CA TYR A 41 5.60 -6.00 3.84
C TYR A 41 6.41 -5.65 2.58
N ALA A 42 7.41 -6.46 2.21
CA ALA A 42 8.17 -6.25 0.98
C ALA A 42 7.29 -6.51 -0.27
N ALA A 43 6.45 -7.54 -0.23
CA ALA A 43 5.53 -7.87 -1.33
C ALA A 43 4.53 -6.72 -1.61
N GLN A 44 3.92 -6.14 -0.57
CA GLN A 44 3.02 -4.98 -0.76
C GLN A 44 3.77 -3.77 -1.33
N LEU A 45 5.04 -3.51 -0.96
CA LEU A 45 5.80 -2.41 -1.55
C LEU A 45 6.03 -2.59 -3.05
N VAL A 46 6.31 -3.82 -3.49
CA VAL A 46 6.49 -4.14 -4.91
C VAL A 46 5.18 -3.92 -5.67
N LEU A 47 4.07 -4.44 -5.17
CA LEU A 47 2.75 -4.23 -5.77
C LEU A 47 2.39 -2.72 -5.83
N ASN A 48 2.65 -1.99 -4.73
CA ASN A 48 2.44 -0.54 -4.68
C ASN A 48 3.26 0.21 -5.74
N LEU A 49 4.50 -0.21 -5.98
CA LEU A 49 5.37 0.38 -7.00
C LEU A 49 4.89 0.06 -8.43
N VAL A 50 4.35 -1.14 -8.65
CA VAL A 50 3.84 -1.61 -9.95
C VAL A 50 2.54 -0.92 -10.34
N TRP A 51 1.67 -0.63 -9.36
CA TRP A 51 0.37 -0.02 -9.61
C TRP A 51 0.43 1.32 -10.34
N SER A 52 1.32 2.22 -9.89
CA SER A 52 1.39 3.60 -10.41
C SER A 52 1.73 3.66 -11.92
N PRO A 53 2.77 2.95 -12.42
CA PRO A 53 3.04 2.81 -13.85
C PRO A 53 1.90 2.18 -14.64
N LEU A 54 1.22 1.17 -14.10
CA LEU A 54 0.08 0.52 -14.77
C LEU A 54 -1.10 1.49 -14.96
N PHE A 55 -1.43 2.25 -13.91
CA PHE A 55 -2.58 3.14 -13.91
C PHE A 55 -2.33 4.43 -14.70
N PHE A 56 -1.21 5.13 -14.43
CA PHE A 56 -0.92 6.45 -15.02
C PHE A 56 -0.03 6.39 -16.26
N GLY A 57 0.95 5.50 -16.30
CA GLY A 57 1.93 5.45 -17.38
C GLY A 57 1.42 4.70 -18.62
N LEU A 58 0.99 3.45 -18.42
CA LEU A 58 0.55 2.56 -19.50
C LEU A 58 -0.96 2.69 -19.80
N GLY A 59 -1.73 3.28 -18.88
CA GLY A 59 -3.18 3.40 -19.01
C GLY A 59 -3.92 2.06 -18.96
N TRP A 60 -3.26 0.98 -18.54
CA TRP A 60 -3.82 -0.37 -18.45
C TRP A 60 -4.67 -0.52 -17.20
N ARG A 61 -5.75 0.26 -17.11
CA ARG A 61 -6.57 0.44 -15.90
C ARG A 61 -7.19 -0.86 -15.38
N GLY A 62 -7.51 -1.81 -16.26
CA GLY A 62 -8.00 -3.13 -15.86
C GLY A 62 -6.92 -3.99 -15.20
N VAL A 63 -5.68 -3.96 -15.70
CA VAL A 63 -4.53 -4.66 -15.09
C VAL A 63 -4.16 -3.99 -13.77
N ALA A 64 -4.17 -2.65 -13.73
CA ALA A 64 -3.97 -1.88 -12.50
C ALA A 64 -5.01 -2.25 -11.41
N LEU A 65 -6.25 -2.55 -11.81
CA LEU A 65 -7.31 -2.94 -10.87
C LEU A 65 -7.03 -4.32 -10.26
N VAL A 66 -6.54 -5.28 -11.06
CA VAL A 66 -6.13 -6.59 -10.54
C VAL A 66 -4.95 -6.45 -9.58
N ASP A 67 -3.96 -5.63 -9.94
CA ASP A 67 -2.78 -5.36 -9.11
C ASP A 67 -3.14 -4.69 -7.78
N ILE A 68 -4.02 -3.69 -7.77
CA ILE A 68 -4.40 -3.01 -6.52
C ILE A 68 -5.30 -3.86 -5.61
N VAL A 69 -6.16 -4.72 -6.17
CA VAL A 69 -6.91 -5.69 -5.36
C VAL A 69 -5.97 -6.70 -4.73
N LEU A 70 -4.95 -7.15 -5.47
CA LEU A 70 -3.91 -8.02 -4.91
C LEU A 70 -3.10 -7.29 -3.83
N LEU A 71 -2.76 -6.02 -4.05
CA LEU A 71 -2.12 -5.15 -3.05
C LEU A 71 -2.96 -5.08 -1.77
N ASP A 72 -4.27 -4.82 -1.87
CA ASP A 72 -5.17 -4.72 -0.72
C ASP A 72 -5.18 -6.03 0.10
N VAL A 73 -5.20 -7.20 -0.56
CA VAL A 73 -5.14 -8.51 0.10
C VAL A 73 -3.81 -8.72 0.82
N VAL A 74 -2.69 -8.45 0.16
CA VAL A 74 -1.34 -8.58 0.75
C VAL A 74 -1.15 -7.60 1.90
N LEU A 75 -1.67 -6.38 1.76
CA LEU A 75 -1.63 -5.35 2.79
C LEU A 75 -2.50 -5.72 4.00
N ALA A 76 -3.70 -6.26 3.80
CA ALA A 76 -4.53 -6.79 4.89
C ALA A 76 -3.84 -7.93 5.64
N ALA A 77 -3.18 -8.85 4.92
CA ALA A 77 -2.39 -9.92 5.52
C ALA A 77 -1.19 -9.38 6.32
N THR A 78 -0.49 -8.37 5.78
CA THR A 78 0.58 -7.64 6.48
C THR A 78 0.06 -7.02 7.77
N LEU A 79 -1.09 -6.36 7.72
CA LEU A 79 -1.72 -5.69 8.86
C LEU A 79 -2.10 -6.71 9.95
N ALA A 80 -2.63 -7.87 9.58
CA ALA A 80 -2.95 -8.96 10.51
C ALA A 80 -1.71 -9.53 11.21
N LEU A 81 -0.59 -9.70 10.49
CA LEU A 81 0.66 -10.16 11.10
C LEU A 81 1.30 -9.07 11.97
N PHE A 82 1.28 -7.81 11.52
CA PHE A 82 1.76 -6.68 12.29
C PHE A 82 0.94 -6.52 13.56
N TRP A 83 -0.38 -6.75 13.52
CA TRP A 83 -1.24 -6.65 14.71
C TRP A 83 -0.85 -7.65 15.80
N LYS A 84 -0.46 -8.86 15.39
CA LYS A 84 0.03 -9.91 16.29
C LYS A 84 1.42 -9.60 16.84
N ALA A 85 2.29 -9.00 16.03
CA ALA A 85 3.67 -8.70 16.42
C ALA A 85 3.80 -7.39 17.23
N ASN A 86 3.16 -6.32 16.78
CA ASN A 86 3.20 -4.99 17.38
C ASN A 86 1.98 -4.15 16.95
N ARG A 87 1.04 -3.92 17.88
CA ARG A 87 -0.19 -3.17 17.62
C ARG A 87 0.06 -1.73 17.14
N THR A 88 1.11 -1.08 17.63
CA THR A 88 1.49 0.27 17.18
C THR A 88 1.92 0.24 15.71
N ALA A 89 2.73 -0.74 15.31
CA ALA A 89 3.14 -0.91 13.91
C ALA A 89 1.93 -1.12 12.99
N ALA A 90 0.97 -1.96 13.42
CA ALA A 90 -0.25 -2.18 12.66
C ALA A 90 -1.12 -0.91 12.56
N ALA A 91 -1.24 -0.15 13.65
CA ALA A 91 -1.98 1.11 13.67
C ALA A 91 -1.40 2.15 12.69
N LEU A 92 -0.06 2.21 12.56
CA LEU A 92 0.62 3.08 11.60
C LEU A 92 0.32 2.72 10.14
N LEU A 93 -0.07 1.46 9.85
CA LEU A 93 -0.46 1.01 8.51
C LEU A 93 -1.94 1.25 8.19
N ILE A 94 -2.79 1.56 9.17
CA ILE A 94 -4.22 1.81 8.94
C ILE A 94 -4.47 2.98 7.97
N PRO A 95 -3.80 4.15 8.10
CA PRO A 95 -3.95 5.25 7.14
C PRO A 95 -3.57 4.83 5.72
N TYR A 96 -2.54 4.00 5.57
CA TYR A 96 -2.12 3.49 4.28
C TYR A 96 -3.15 2.52 3.68
N PHE A 97 -3.69 1.60 4.48
CA PHE A 97 -4.72 0.68 4.02
C PHE A 97 -6.00 1.41 3.59
N ALA A 98 -6.44 2.41 4.35
CA ALA A 98 -7.58 3.24 3.98
C ALA A 98 -7.33 3.99 2.65
N TRP A 99 -6.11 4.50 2.44
CA TRP A 99 -5.72 5.13 1.18
C TRP A 99 -5.70 4.15 0.00
N SER A 100 -5.19 2.93 0.22
CA SER A 100 -5.19 1.87 -0.80
C SER A 100 -6.61 1.50 -1.26
N LEU A 101 -7.53 1.31 -0.31
CA LEU A 101 -8.94 1.05 -0.63
C LEU A 101 -9.60 2.20 -1.40
N PHE A 102 -9.29 3.44 -1.05
CA PHE A 102 -9.74 4.60 -1.81
C PHE A 102 -9.21 4.57 -3.26
N ALA A 103 -7.92 4.26 -3.42
CA ALA A 103 -7.31 4.12 -4.75
C ALA A 103 -7.93 2.96 -5.56
N THR A 104 -8.33 1.86 -4.92
CA THR A 104 -9.05 0.75 -5.55
C THR A 104 -10.41 1.19 -6.10
N VAL A 105 -11.20 1.91 -5.30
CA VAL A 105 -12.50 2.46 -5.73
C VAL A 105 -12.32 3.47 -6.87
N LEU A 106 -11.30 4.32 -6.78
CA LEU A 106 -10.96 5.27 -7.84
C LEU A 106 -10.58 4.54 -9.14
N ASN A 107 -9.72 3.53 -9.05
CA ASN A 107 -9.27 2.77 -10.21
C ASN A 107 -10.44 2.04 -10.88
N TYR A 108 -11.32 1.41 -10.09
CA TYR A 108 -12.53 0.77 -10.59
C TYR A 108 -13.45 1.78 -11.31
N SER A 109 -13.69 2.95 -10.70
CA SER A 109 -14.54 3.99 -11.28
C SER A 109 -13.99 4.49 -12.61
N VAL A 110 -12.68 4.75 -12.68
CA VAL A 110 -12.03 5.23 -13.91
C VAL A 110 -12.02 4.15 -15.01
N TRP A 111 -11.86 2.88 -14.62
CA TRP A 111 -11.95 1.76 -15.56
C TRP A 111 -13.38 1.63 -16.10
N SER A 112 -14.39 1.54 -15.24
CA SER A 112 -15.80 1.37 -15.62
C SER A 112 -16.34 2.49 -16.51
N LEU A 113 -15.84 3.73 -16.37
CA LEU A 113 -16.29 4.88 -17.17
C LEU A 113 -15.56 4.99 -18.52
N ASN A 114 -14.46 4.27 -18.72
CA ASN A 114 -13.66 4.27 -19.94
C ASN A 114 -13.50 2.88 -20.56
N SER A 115 -14.36 1.93 -20.19
CA SER A 115 -14.47 0.62 -20.84
C SER A 115 -15.68 0.56 -21.75
#